data_AF-A0A955AY47-F1
#
_entry.id   AF-A0A955AY47-F1
#
_cell.length_a   1.000
_cell.length_b   1.000
_cell.length_c   1.000
_cell.angle_alpha   90.00
_cell.angle_beta   90.00
_cell.angle_gamma   90.00
#
_symmetry.space_group_name_H-M   'P 1'
#
loop_
_entity.id
_entity.type
_entity.pdbx_description
1 polymer ?
#
loop_
_entity_poly.entity_id
_entity_poly.type
_entity_poly.pdbx_seq_one_letter_code
_entity_poly.pdbx_strand_id
1 'polypeptide(L)'
;MTHSVHTNDQPAAEALRLLYAPVLDELARVEQMLKREMRSDYPFVKDLVQYGVMLGGKRLRPALLLLAAKAAGEANDDHITLATVVEMIHTAT
;
A
#
# COMPACT_ATOMS: atom_id res chain seq x y z
N MET A 1 -39.79 -10.78 -8.03
CA MET A 1 -38.59 -11.54 -8.44
C MET A 1 -37.69 -10.62 -9.25
N THR A 2 -36.67 -10.05 -8.63
CA THR A 2 -35.46 -9.58 -9.34
C THR A 2 -34.30 -9.75 -8.36
N HIS A 3 -33.25 -10.33 -8.89
CA HIS A 3 -32.15 -10.99 -8.20
C HIS A 3 -31.26 -10.02 -7.41
N SER A 4 -30.91 -10.45 -6.21
CA SER A 4 -29.79 -9.95 -5.42
C SER A 4 -28.48 -10.11 -6.19
N VAL A 5 -27.78 -8.99 -6.44
CA VAL A 5 -26.36 -9.02 -6.81
C VAL A 5 -25.56 -9.10 -5.51
N HIS A 6 -25.13 -10.31 -5.15
CA HIS A 6 -24.11 -10.54 -4.14
C HIS A 6 -22.81 -10.83 -4.90
N THR A 7 -22.00 -9.80 -5.17
CA THR A 7 -20.69 -9.97 -5.79
C THR A 7 -19.74 -10.67 -4.80
N ASN A 8 -19.26 -11.84 -5.22
CA ASN A 8 -18.41 -12.76 -4.48
C ASN A 8 -16.95 -12.26 -4.44
N ASP A 9 -16.68 -11.16 -3.71
CA ASP A 9 -15.33 -10.57 -3.55
C ASP A 9 -14.52 -11.16 -2.38
N GLN A 10 -15.14 -11.99 -1.54
CA GLN A 10 -14.53 -12.61 -0.36
C GLN A 10 -13.24 -13.43 -0.63
N PRO A 11 -13.14 -14.29 -1.68
CA PRO A 11 -11.96 -15.13 -1.85
C PRO A 11 -10.70 -14.34 -2.25
N ALA A 12 -10.85 -13.23 -2.99
CA ALA A 12 -9.71 -12.41 -3.41
C ALA A 12 -9.10 -11.62 -2.24
N ALA A 13 -9.95 -11.11 -1.33
CA ALA A 13 -9.51 -10.38 -0.15
C ALA A 13 -8.70 -11.27 0.80
N GLU A 14 -9.15 -12.52 1.03
CA GLU A 14 -8.42 -13.45 1.89
C GLU A 14 -7.09 -13.90 1.26
N ALA A 15 -7.05 -14.12 -0.06
CA ALA A 15 -5.80 -14.44 -0.76
C ALA A 15 -4.77 -13.30 -0.65
N LEU A 16 -5.20 -12.05 -0.77
CA LEU A 16 -4.35 -10.87 -0.56
C LEU A 16 -3.84 -10.78 0.89
N ARG A 17 -4.70 -11.08 1.87
CA ARG A 17 -4.31 -11.10 3.28
C ARG A 17 -3.22 -12.15 3.55
N LEU A 18 -3.37 -13.35 2.99
CA LEU A 18 -2.37 -14.41 3.10
C LEU A 18 -1.05 -14.04 2.40
N LEU A 19 -1.14 -13.41 1.23
CA LEU A 19 0.05 -12.93 0.50
C LEU A 19 0.84 -11.88 1.29
N TYR A 20 0.14 -10.99 2.01
CA TYR A 20 0.78 -9.91 2.77
C TYR A 20 1.22 -10.32 4.16
N ALA A 21 0.71 -11.43 4.70
CA ALA A 21 1.04 -11.91 6.04
C ALA A 21 2.55 -11.87 6.38
N PRO A 22 3.49 -12.24 5.50
CA PRO A 22 4.92 -12.20 5.82
C PRO A 22 5.51 -10.79 5.97
N VAL A 23 4.83 -9.75 5.49
CA VAL A 23 5.35 -8.37 5.38
C VAL A 23 4.40 -7.33 5.98
N LEU A 24 3.43 -7.72 6.81
CA LEU A 24 2.43 -6.81 7.37
C LEU A 24 3.06 -5.69 8.21
N ASP A 25 4.08 -6.03 9.01
CA ASP A 25 4.75 -5.06 9.87
C ASP A 25 5.53 -4.03 9.04
N GLU A 26 6.25 -4.48 8.02
CA GLU A 26 6.95 -3.62 7.09
C GLU A 26 6.00 -2.75 6.27
N LEU A 27 4.87 -3.29 5.82
CA LEU A 27 3.82 -2.54 5.13
C LEU A 27 3.23 -1.45 6.04
N ALA A 28 3.04 -1.72 7.33
CA ALA A 28 2.59 -0.69 8.27
C ALA A 28 3.63 0.44 8.40
N ARG A 29 4.93 0.14 8.36
CA ARG A 29 6.01 1.14 8.35
C ARG A 29 6.03 1.96 7.05
N VAL A 30 5.80 1.31 5.90
CA VAL A 30 5.65 2.01 4.61
C VAL A 30 4.46 2.98 4.65
N GLU A 31 3.31 2.56 5.19
CA GLU A 31 2.14 3.43 5.35
C GLU A 31 2.42 4.65 6.24
N GLN A 32 3.15 4.46 7.34
CA GLN A 32 3.58 5.56 8.20
C GLN A 32 4.52 6.52 7.47
N MET A 33 5.47 5.99 6.70
CA MET A 33 6.40 6.80 5.92
C MET A 33 5.69 7.57 4.82
N LEU A 34 4.82 6.92 4.03
CA LEU A 34 4.00 7.56 3.00
C LEU A 34 3.22 8.75 3.55
N LYS A 35 2.50 8.54 4.67
CA LYS A 35 1.75 9.62 5.34
C LYS A 35 2.63 10.78 5.78
N ARG A 36 3.89 10.51 6.16
CA ARG A 36 4.85 11.53 6.56
C ARG A 36 5.34 12.32 5.34
N GLU A 37 5.80 11.63 4.30
CA GLU A 37 6.40 12.24 3.10
C GLU A 37 5.36 12.98 2.23
N MET A 38 4.10 12.56 2.28
CA MET A 38 3.01 13.17 1.53
C MET A 38 2.35 14.38 2.24
N ARG A 39 2.87 14.80 3.40
CA ARG A 39 2.39 16.02 4.06
C ARG A 39 2.75 17.25 3.24
N SER A 40 1.78 18.13 3.05
CA SER A 40 2.00 19.45 2.45
C SER A 40 1.48 20.54 3.38
N ASP A 41 2.26 21.62 3.52
CA ASP A 41 1.87 22.82 4.26
C ASP A 41 0.82 23.66 3.51
N TYR A 42 0.59 23.36 2.22
CA TYR A 42 -0.43 24.01 1.41
C TYR A 42 -1.75 23.25 1.53
N PRO A 43 -2.82 23.86 2.09
CA PRO A 43 -4.09 23.16 2.36
C PRO A 43 -4.70 22.48 1.13
N PHE A 44 -4.65 23.13 -0.03
CA PHE A 44 -5.16 22.58 -1.29
C PHE A 44 -4.43 21.31 -1.73
N VAL A 45 -3.09 21.28 -1.57
CA VAL A 45 -2.27 20.11 -1.94
C VAL A 45 -2.53 18.97 -0.97
N LYS A 46 -2.70 19.27 0.33
CA LYS A 46 -3.05 18.29 1.35
C LYS A 46 -4.39 17.61 1.06
N ASP A 47 -5.41 18.38 0.67
CA ASP A 47 -6.73 17.83 0.34
C ASP A 47 -6.64 16.95 -0.91
N LEU A 48 -5.96 17.41 -1.96
CA LEU A 48 -5.74 16.63 -3.19
C LEU A 48 -5.04 15.29 -2.91
N VAL A 49 -3.97 15.33 -2.11
CA VAL A 49 -3.20 14.14 -1.72
C VAL A 49 -4.03 13.22 -0.84
N GLN A 50 -4.83 13.75 0.10
CA GLN A 50 -5.73 12.93 0.91
C GLN A 50 -6.79 12.22 0.07
N TYR A 51 -7.36 12.88 -0.94
CA TYR A 51 -8.30 12.26 -1.87
C TYR A 51 -7.64 11.13 -2.70
N GLY A 52 -6.40 11.32 -3.16
CA GLY A 52 -5.65 10.28 -3.89
C GLY A 52 -5.22 9.10 -3.01
N VAL A 53 -4.75 9.36 -1.79
CA VAL A 53 -4.29 8.35 -0.83
C VAL A 53 -5.44 7.56 -0.21
N MET A 54 -6.60 8.20 0.02
CA MET A 54 -7.81 7.53 0.54
C MET A 54 -8.43 6.52 -0.42
N LEU A 55 -8.07 6.54 -1.70
CA LEU A 55 -8.50 5.51 -2.66
C LEU A 55 -7.84 4.14 -2.43
N GLY A 56 -7.03 4.00 -1.36
CA GLY A 56 -6.81 2.69 -0.72
C GLY A 56 -6.38 1.63 -1.71
N GLY A 57 -5.28 1.89 -2.43
CA GLY A 57 -4.74 0.92 -3.37
C GLY A 57 -4.42 -0.40 -2.67
N LYS A 58 -4.37 -1.50 -3.43
CA LYS A 58 -4.00 -2.82 -2.89
C LYS A 58 -2.59 -2.85 -2.29
N ARG A 59 -1.77 -1.80 -2.43
CA ARG A 59 -0.35 -1.74 -2.01
C ARG A 59 0.50 -2.88 -2.57
N LEU A 60 0.16 -3.30 -3.79
CA LEU A 60 0.84 -4.40 -4.46
C LEU A 60 2.32 -4.08 -4.72
N ARG A 61 2.67 -2.83 -5.04
CA ARG A 61 4.06 -2.44 -5.34
C ARG A 61 4.95 -2.48 -4.09
N PRO A 62 4.59 -1.84 -2.95
CA PRO A 62 5.31 -2.04 -1.69
C PRO A 62 5.42 -3.50 -1.29
N ALA A 63 4.31 -4.24 -1.35
CA ALA A 63 4.28 -5.63 -0.91
C ALA A 63 5.22 -6.52 -1.73
N LEU A 64 5.22 -6.37 -3.06
CA LEU A 64 6.12 -7.14 -3.94
C LEU A 64 7.60 -6.87 -3.62
N LEU A 65 7.96 -5.61 -3.37
CA LEU A 65 9.33 -5.25 -3.02
C LEU A 65 9.74 -5.88 -1.68
N LEU A 66 8.91 -5.75 -0.65
CA LEU A 66 9.19 -6.28 0.67
C LEU A 66 9.23 -7.82 0.69
N LEU A 67 8.34 -8.47 -0.07
CA LEU A 67 8.35 -9.91 -0.24
C LEU A 67 9.62 -10.37 -0.96
N ALA A 68 10.07 -9.65 -1.99
CA ALA A 68 11.33 -9.93 -2.68
C ALA A 68 12.54 -9.75 -1.75
N ALA A 69 12.54 -8.70 -0.93
CA ALA A 69 13.58 -8.47 0.08
C ALA A 69 13.64 -9.63 1.10
N LYS A 70 12.49 -10.06 1.63
CA LYS A 70 12.40 -11.20 2.55
C LYS A 70 12.74 -12.54 1.89
N ALA A 71 12.47 -12.70 0.60
CA ALA A 71 12.86 -13.90 -0.13
C ALA A 71 14.37 -13.95 -0.39
N ALA A 72 15.03 -12.79 -0.53
CA ALA A 72 16.47 -12.68 -0.74
C ALA A 72 17.28 -12.60 0.57
N GLY A 73 16.63 -12.36 1.71
CA GLY A 73 17.27 -12.15 3.01
C GLY A 73 16.31 -11.52 4.02
N GLU A 74 16.76 -10.50 4.74
CA GLU A 74 15.89 -9.75 5.65
C GLU A 74 15.45 -8.42 5.03
N ALA A 75 14.19 -8.03 5.27
CA ALA A 75 13.73 -6.69 4.98
C ALA A 75 14.26 -5.74 6.08
N ASN A 76 14.90 -4.66 5.64
CA ASN A 76 15.49 -3.64 6.51
C ASN A 76 14.95 -2.24 6.14
N ASP A 77 15.44 -1.21 6.84
CA ASP A 77 14.95 0.16 6.70
C ASP A 77 15.15 0.76 5.30
N ASP A 78 16.18 0.34 4.57
CA ASP A 78 16.39 0.76 3.17
C ASP A 78 15.29 0.21 2.26
N HIS A 79 14.85 -1.04 2.50
CA HIS A 79 13.74 -1.64 1.76
C HIS A 79 12.41 -0.95 2.07
N ILE A 80 12.17 -0.51 3.31
CA ILE A 80 11.00 0.31 3.67
C ILE A 80 11.02 1.64 2.91
N THR A 81 12.19 2.29 2.89
CA THR A 81 12.39 3.56 2.18
C THR A 81 12.13 3.39 0.69
N LEU A 82 12.69 2.35 0.07
CA LEU A 82 12.52 2.08 -1.35
C LEU A 82 11.08 1.71 -1.71
N ALA A 83 10.40 0.90 -0.90
CA ALA A 83 8.99 0.57 -1.07
C ALA A 83 8.10 1.82 -1.02
N THR A 84 8.41 2.76 -0.11
CA THR A 84 7.73 4.05 -0.01
C THR A 84 7.96 4.89 -1.27
N VAL A 85 9.21 5.03 -1.72
CA VAL A 85 9.56 5.79 -2.93
C VAL A 85 8.84 5.25 -4.17
N VAL A 86 8.80 3.93 -4.35
CA VAL A 86 8.12 3.30 -5.48
C VAL A 86 6.61 3.62 -5.49
N GLU A 87 5.96 3.61 -4.34
CA GLU A 87 4.54 3.95 -4.22
C GLU A 87 4.28 5.45 -4.39
N MET A 88 5.20 6.32 -3.93
CA MET A 88 5.12 7.76 -4.21
C MET A 88 5.21 8.05 -5.70
N ILE A 89 6.15 7.40 -6.41
CA ILE A 89 6.27 7.52 -7.88
C ILE A 89 4.99 7.02 -8.55
N HIS A 90 4.43 5.89 -8.10
CA HIS A 90 3.15 5.41 -8.61
C HIS A 90 2.02 6.43 -8.44
N THR A 91 1.93 7.05 -7.27
CA THR A 91 0.88 8.00 -6.94
C THR A 91 0.98 9.26 -7.81
N ALA A 92 2.19 9.61 -8.25
CA ALA A 92 2.44 10.76 -9.12
C ALA A 92 2.14 10.52 -10.61
N THR A 93 1.90 9.27 -11.03
CA THR A 93 1.67 8.87 -12.45
C THR A 93 0.28 8.31 -12.66
#